data_AF-A0A833D5N5-F1
#
_entry.id   AF-A0A833D5N5-F1
#
_cell.length_a   1.000
_cell.length_b   1.000
_cell.length_c   1.000
_cell.angle_alpha   90.00
_cell.angle_beta   90.00
_cell.angle_gamma   90.00
#
_symmetry.space_group_name_H-M   'P 1'
#
loop_
_entity.id
_entity.type
_entity.pdbx_description
1 polymer ?
#
loop_
_entity_poly.entity_id
_entity_poly.type
_entity_poly.pdbx_seq_one_letter_code
_entity_poly.pdbx_strand_id
1 'polypeptide(L)'
;MCSATRREVLIGGGTFAASTFACAGARADYARFAAEAERMRREAVAAGDQSFGAVIVRNGAIIGYGPSRVVQDRNPDAHAERVALWDAQRHTGSRSLPGAIIFSTSTPCATCQNALAEADIEAMLVGPQASPSGRPRRW
;
A
#
# COMPACT_ATOMS: atom_id res chain seq x y z
N MET A 1 -25.78 20.08 -2.22
CA MET A 1 -26.81 19.82 -1.19
C MET A 1 -27.33 18.42 -1.43
N CYS A 2 -27.02 17.45 -0.56
CA CYS A 2 -27.69 16.15 -0.57
C CYS A 2 -27.73 15.63 0.87
N SER A 3 -28.93 15.26 1.31
CA SER A 3 -29.33 15.05 2.70
C SER A 3 -28.77 13.75 3.28
N ALA A 4 -28.16 13.83 4.46
CA ALA A 4 -27.72 12.67 5.24
C ALA A 4 -28.84 12.26 6.20
N THR A 5 -29.60 11.23 5.85
CA THR A 5 -30.48 10.56 6.82
C THR A 5 -29.64 9.65 7.71
N ARG A 6 -29.31 10.13 8.91
CA ARG A 6 -28.79 9.30 10.02
C ARG A 6 -29.83 8.23 10.34
N ARG A 7 -29.48 6.96 10.17
CA ARG A 7 -30.12 5.87 10.89
C ARG A 7 -29.34 5.67 12.18
N GLU A 8 -29.92 6.11 13.29
CA GLU A 8 -29.42 5.78 14.62
C GLU A 8 -29.66 4.29 14.88
N VAL A 9 -28.58 3.52 14.89
CA VAL A 9 -28.57 2.15 15.41
C VAL A 9 -27.91 2.22 16.77
N LEU A 10 -28.73 2.23 17.82
CA LEU A 10 -28.30 2.05 19.20
C LEU A 10 -27.92 0.58 19.40
N ILE A 11 -26.63 0.28 19.30
CA ILE A 11 -26.04 -0.96 19.84
C ILE A 11 -25.00 -0.51 20.87
N GLY A 12 -25.16 -1.01 22.09
CA GLY A 12 -24.35 -0.62 23.23
C GLY A 12 -22.86 -0.94 23.07
N GLY A 13 -22.03 -0.10 23.69
CA GLY A 13 -20.73 -0.47 24.26
C GLY A 13 -19.69 -1.01 23.27
N GLY A 14 -19.10 -0.12 22.48
CA GLY A 14 -17.86 -0.39 21.76
C GLY A 14 -17.83 0.26 20.38
N THR A 15 -17.17 1.39 20.26
CA THR A 15 -16.82 1.98 18.96
C THR A 15 -15.78 1.10 18.26
N PHE A 16 -16.24 0.04 17.59
CA PHE A 16 -15.50 -0.48 16.45
C PHE A 16 -15.77 0.46 15.28
N ALA A 17 -14.81 1.35 15.02
CA ALA A 17 -14.76 2.07 13.77
C ALA A 17 -14.61 1.02 12.65
N ALA A 18 -15.72 0.73 11.98
CA ALA A 18 -15.69 -0.05 10.75
C ALA A 18 -14.82 0.75 9.76
N SER A 19 -13.59 0.29 9.54
CA SER A 19 -12.70 0.84 8.52
C SER A 19 -13.20 0.36 7.16
N THR A 20 -14.33 0.91 6.73
CA THR A 20 -14.87 0.73 5.39
C THR A 20 -14.09 1.66 4.46
N PHE A 21 -13.05 1.11 3.84
CA PHE A 21 -12.41 1.74 2.68
C PHE A 21 -13.49 2.19 1.69
N ALA A 22 -13.49 3.50 1.39
CA ALA A 22 -14.65 4.32 1.04
C ALA A 22 -15.21 4.17 -0.40
N CYS A 23 -16.27 4.96 -0.65
CA CYS A 23 -17.08 5.19 -1.87
C CYS A 23 -16.43 4.96 -3.24
N ALA A 24 -17.28 4.68 -4.25
CA ALA A 24 -16.94 4.34 -5.63
C ALA A 24 -15.88 5.24 -6.33
N GLY A 25 -15.77 6.53 -5.97
CA GLY A 25 -14.72 7.42 -6.48
C GLY A 25 -13.29 7.00 -6.07
N ALA A 26 -13.10 6.50 -4.85
CA ALA A 26 -11.81 5.97 -4.40
C ALA A 26 -11.38 4.73 -5.21
N ARG A 27 -12.34 3.96 -5.72
CA ARG A 27 -12.08 2.72 -6.48
C ARG A 27 -11.56 3.00 -7.89
N ALA A 28 -11.95 4.12 -8.50
CA ALA A 28 -11.41 4.54 -9.81
C ALA A 28 -9.93 4.96 -9.71
N ASP A 29 -9.55 5.63 -8.61
CA ASP A 29 -8.16 6.00 -8.36
C ASP A 29 -7.27 4.79 -8.04
N TYR A 30 -7.83 3.73 -7.45
CA TYR A 30 -7.07 2.51 -7.14
C TYR A 30 -6.55 1.80 -8.39
N ALA A 31 -7.32 1.79 -9.48
CA ALA A 31 -6.88 1.21 -10.75
C ALA A 31 -5.61 1.91 -11.27
N ARG A 32 -5.53 3.24 -11.13
CA ARG A 32 -4.33 4.00 -11.49
C ARG A 32 -3.13 3.62 -10.64
N PHE A 33 -3.29 3.49 -9.32
CA PHE A 33 -2.18 3.12 -8.43
C PHE A 33 -1.73 1.67 -8.63
N ALA A 34 -2.66 0.75 -8.87
CA ALA A 34 -2.34 -0.63 -9.24
C ALA A 34 -1.60 -0.71 -10.58
N ALA A 35 -2.00 0.09 -11.58
CA ALA A 35 -1.30 0.19 -12.85
C ALA A 35 0.14 0.72 -12.68
N GLU A 36 0.38 1.60 -11.71
CA GLU A 36 1.71 2.10 -11.41
C GLU A 36 2.58 1.07 -10.67
N ALA A 37 2.02 0.30 -9.73
CA ALA A 37 2.72 -0.86 -9.15
C ALA A 37 3.12 -1.87 -10.25
N GLU A 38 2.25 -2.08 -11.22
CA GLU A 38 2.51 -2.92 -12.40
C GLU A 38 3.58 -2.31 -13.32
N ARG A 39 3.68 -0.98 -13.41
CA ARG A 39 4.81 -0.30 -14.08
C ARG A 39 6.13 -0.54 -13.35
N MET A 40 6.15 -0.49 -12.02
CA MET A 40 7.32 -0.85 -11.20
C MET A 40 7.77 -2.28 -11.42
N ARG A 41 6.82 -3.21 -11.55
CA ARG A 41 7.14 -4.60 -11.90
C ARG A 41 7.86 -4.71 -13.24
N ARG A 42 7.36 -4.00 -14.26
CA ARG A 42 7.99 -3.98 -15.59
C ARG A 42 9.38 -3.37 -15.55
N GLU A 43 9.59 -2.32 -14.75
CA GLU A 43 10.89 -1.69 -14.55
C GLU A 43 11.88 -2.65 -13.88
N ALA A 44 11.47 -3.38 -12.85
CA ALA A 44 12.28 -4.41 -12.21
C ALA A 44 12.71 -5.51 -13.21
N VAL A 45 11.77 -6.02 -14.01
CA VAL A 45 12.06 -7.03 -15.05
C VAL A 45 13.01 -6.48 -16.11
N ALA A 46 12.81 -5.25 -16.57
CA ALA A 46 13.67 -4.61 -17.56
C ALA A 46 15.10 -4.41 -17.03
N ALA A 47 15.25 -4.19 -15.73
CA ALA A 47 16.55 -4.12 -15.06
C ALA A 47 17.20 -5.51 -14.84
N GLY A 48 16.47 -6.62 -15.06
CA GLY A 48 16.94 -7.98 -14.76
C GLY A 48 16.78 -8.38 -13.29
N ASP A 49 15.83 -7.78 -12.57
CA ASP A 49 15.45 -8.14 -11.20
C ASP A 49 14.20 -9.04 -11.18
N GLN A 50 13.74 -9.38 -9.97
CA GLN A 50 12.54 -10.18 -9.76
C GLN A 50 11.28 -9.41 -10.20
N SER A 51 10.27 -10.15 -10.67
CA SER A 51 9.04 -9.57 -11.24
C SER A 51 8.05 -9.08 -10.18
N PHE A 52 8.46 -8.14 -9.33
CA PHE A 52 7.61 -7.51 -8.31
C PHE A 52 7.68 -5.99 -8.37
N GLY A 53 6.56 -5.33 -8.09
CA GLY A 53 6.44 -3.88 -8.04
C GLY A 53 5.45 -3.42 -6.98
N ALA A 54 5.71 -2.26 -6.39
CA ALA A 54 4.85 -1.64 -5.40
C ALA A 54 4.92 -0.10 -5.44
N VAL A 55 3.85 0.56 -4.99
CA VAL A 55 3.82 2.00 -4.72
C VAL A 55 3.12 2.28 -3.39
N ILE A 56 3.54 3.34 -2.70
CA ILE A 56 2.87 3.83 -1.49
C ILE A 56 2.17 5.14 -1.80
N VAL A 57 0.90 5.23 -1.42
CA VAL A 57 0.02 6.36 -1.68
C VAL A 57 -0.43 6.97 -0.36
N ARG A 58 -0.42 8.30 -0.27
CA ARG A 58 -1.02 9.05 0.83
C ARG A 58 -1.71 10.28 0.27
N ASN A 59 -2.94 10.55 0.72
CA ASN A 59 -3.75 11.69 0.25
C ASN A 59 -3.90 11.76 -1.29
N GLY A 60 -4.07 10.62 -1.94
CA GLY A 60 -4.22 10.53 -3.41
C GLY A 60 -2.93 10.76 -4.22
N ALA A 61 -1.78 10.93 -3.56
CA ALA A 61 -0.48 11.08 -4.20
C ALA A 61 0.42 9.87 -3.92
N ILE A 62 1.15 9.41 -4.94
CA ILE A 62 2.21 8.42 -4.75
C ILE A 62 3.38 9.15 -4.08
N ILE A 63 3.80 8.63 -2.93
CA ILE A 63 4.93 9.16 -2.15
C ILE A 63 6.15 8.24 -2.20
N GLY A 64 6.01 7.00 -2.68
CA GLY A 64 7.14 6.09 -2.85
C GLY A 64 6.93 5.07 -3.95
N TYR A 65 8.01 4.78 -4.68
CA TYR A 65 8.07 3.86 -5.81
C TYR A 65 9.02 2.70 -5.51
N GLY A 66 8.61 1.47 -5.84
CA GLY A 66 9.39 0.28 -5.56
C GLY A 66 9.34 -0.76 -6.67
N PRO A 67 10.26 -0.72 -7.65
CA PRO A 67 10.64 -1.92 -8.38
C PRO A 67 11.45 -2.83 -7.44
N SER A 68 11.32 -4.16 -7.58
CA SER A 68 12.25 -5.07 -6.91
C SER A 68 13.71 -4.72 -7.26
N ARG A 69 14.59 -4.78 -6.26
CA ARG A 69 16.02 -4.52 -6.39
C ARG A 69 16.89 -5.62 -5.73
N VAL A 70 16.33 -6.81 -5.53
CA VAL A 70 17.02 -7.91 -4.84
C VAL A 70 18.30 -8.31 -5.57
N VAL A 71 18.21 -8.48 -6.89
CA VAL A 71 19.33 -8.88 -7.74
C VAL A 71 20.26 -7.69 -7.98
N GLN A 72 19.69 -6.54 -8.33
CA GLN A 72 20.44 -5.33 -8.66
C GLN A 72 21.31 -4.85 -7.49
N ASP A 73 20.77 -4.90 -6.27
CA ASP A 73 21.48 -4.42 -5.08
C ASP A 73 22.23 -5.52 -4.33
N ARG A 74 22.09 -6.78 -4.77
CA ARG A 74 22.54 -7.96 -4.00
C ARG A 74 22.04 -7.93 -2.56
N ASN A 75 20.79 -7.50 -2.38
CA ASN A 75 20.18 -7.28 -1.08
C ASN A 75 18.90 -8.11 -0.96
N PRO A 76 18.88 -9.18 -0.14
CA PRO A 76 17.71 -10.03 0.01
C PRO A 76 16.49 -9.30 0.59
N ASP A 77 16.68 -8.14 1.24
CA ASP A 77 15.57 -7.34 1.78
C ASP A 77 15.00 -6.31 0.79
N ALA A 78 15.58 -6.15 -0.41
CA ALA A 78 15.19 -5.14 -1.39
C ALA A 78 13.97 -5.56 -2.23
N HIS A 79 12.97 -6.15 -1.58
CA HIS A 79 11.67 -6.44 -2.17
C HIS A 79 10.95 -5.15 -2.57
N ALA A 80 10.05 -5.23 -3.55
CA ALA A 80 9.31 -4.08 -4.05
C ALA A 80 8.65 -3.25 -2.94
N GLU A 81 8.03 -3.88 -1.94
CA GLU A 81 7.39 -3.20 -0.82
C GLU A 81 8.38 -2.46 0.08
N ARG A 82 9.57 -3.03 0.28
CA ARG A 82 10.66 -2.44 1.06
C ARG A 82 11.26 -1.25 0.33
N VAL A 83 11.49 -1.38 -0.97
CA VAL A 83 11.99 -0.29 -1.83
C VAL A 83 10.99 0.87 -1.83
N ALA A 84 9.69 0.60 -2.03
CA ALA A 84 8.65 1.63 -1.99
C ALA A 84 8.56 2.31 -0.61
N LEU A 85 8.70 1.55 0.48
CA LEU A 85 8.72 2.08 1.84
C LEU A 85 9.91 3.00 2.07
N TRP A 86 11.11 2.56 1.75
CA TRP A 86 12.31 3.39 1.89
C TRP A 86 12.23 4.65 1.05
N ASP A 87 11.67 4.55 -0.16
CA ASP A 87 11.46 5.69 -1.04
C ASP A 87 10.48 6.70 -0.45
N ALA A 88 9.33 6.22 0.06
CA ALA A 88 8.36 7.06 0.76
C ALA A 88 8.94 7.74 1.99
N GLN A 89 9.74 7.03 2.79
CA GLN A 89 10.37 7.59 3.97
C GLN A 89 11.41 8.65 3.61
N ARG A 90 12.22 8.44 2.56
CA ARG A 90 13.14 9.45 2.04
C ARG A 90 12.40 10.68 1.51
N HIS A 91 11.34 10.46 0.72
CA HIS A 91 10.55 11.53 0.12
C HIS A 91 9.86 12.41 1.18
N THR A 92 9.38 11.81 2.26
CA THR A 92 8.62 12.51 3.32
C THR A 92 9.48 12.95 4.51
N GLY A 93 10.71 12.46 4.64
CA GLY A 93 11.56 12.68 5.81
C GLY A 93 11.04 12.02 7.10
N SER A 94 10.07 11.10 7.00
CA SER A 94 9.42 10.47 8.16
C SER A 94 9.55 8.94 8.09
N ARG A 95 9.76 8.30 9.25
CA ARG A 95 9.73 6.83 9.37
C ARG A 95 8.32 6.26 9.46
N SER A 96 7.38 7.02 10.03
CA SER A 96 5.97 6.64 10.17
C SER A 96 5.13 7.36 9.11
N LEU A 97 4.21 6.62 8.49
CA LEU A 97 3.41 7.00 7.34
C LEU A 97 1.91 6.68 7.57
N PRO A 98 1.29 7.22 8.64
CA PRO A 98 -0.11 6.95 8.94
C PRO A 98 -1.03 7.40 7.81
N GLY A 99 -2.10 6.63 7.58
CA GLY A 99 -3.06 6.87 6.49
C GLY A 99 -2.51 6.60 5.09
N ALA A 100 -1.27 6.10 4.96
CA ALA A 100 -0.75 5.64 3.68
C ALA A 100 -1.20 4.21 3.38
N ILE A 101 -1.38 3.91 2.10
CA ILE A 101 -1.80 2.62 1.56
C ILE A 101 -0.70 2.13 0.63
N ILE A 102 -0.33 0.85 0.73
CA ILE A 102 0.55 0.21 -0.24
C ILE A 102 -0.27 -0.55 -1.29
N PHE A 103 0.10 -0.35 -2.56
CA PHE A 103 -0.37 -1.15 -3.69
C PHE A 103 0.78 -2.03 -4.14
N SER A 104 0.64 -3.35 -4.06
CA SER A 104 1.67 -4.31 -4.45
C SER A 104 1.16 -5.25 -5.54
N THR A 105 2.02 -5.68 -6.46
CA THR A 105 1.65 -6.67 -7.48
C THR A 105 1.39 -8.05 -6.90
N SER A 106 1.90 -8.34 -5.70
CA SER A 106 1.75 -9.61 -5.00
C SER A 106 1.46 -9.39 -3.51
N THR A 107 0.98 -10.42 -2.83
CA THR A 107 0.85 -10.38 -1.37
C THR A 107 2.21 -10.17 -0.71
N PRO A 108 2.39 -9.12 0.13
CA PRO A 108 3.65 -8.88 0.80
C PRO A 108 4.06 -10.04 1.72
N CYS A 109 5.34 -10.40 1.73
CA CYS A 109 5.87 -11.44 2.63
C CYS A 109 5.84 -10.99 4.11
N ALA A 110 6.09 -11.92 5.04
CA ALA A 110 6.07 -11.62 6.48
C ALA A 110 7.00 -10.46 6.87
N THR A 111 8.23 -10.44 6.35
CA THR A 111 9.20 -9.36 6.61
C THR A 111 8.72 -8.01 6.09
N CYS A 112 8.13 -7.97 4.89
CA CYS A 112 7.58 -6.75 4.33
C CYS A 112 6.38 -6.27 5.13
N GLN A 113 5.47 -7.16 5.51
CA GLN A 113 4.32 -6.81 6.37
C GLN A 113 4.78 -6.24 7.71
N ASN A 114 5.80 -6.82 8.34
CA ASN A 114 6.35 -6.30 9.58
C ASN A 114 6.90 -4.88 9.38
N ALA A 115 7.71 -4.65 8.35
CA ALA A 115 8.27 -3.32 8.05
C ALA A 115 7.18 -2.26 7.76
N LEU A 116 6.13 -2.63 7.03
CA LEU A 116 4.99 -1.75 6.75
C LEU A 116 4.18 -1.46 8.02
N ALA A 117 4.02 -2.43 8.91
CA ALA A 117 3.35 -2.25 10.19
C ALA A 117 4.15 -1.34 11.13
N GLU A 118 5.49 -1.47 11.16
CA GLU A 118 6.38 -0.55 11.88
C GLU A 118 6.29 0.89 11.37
N ALA A 119 5.98 1.06 10.09
CA ALA A 119 5.80 2.37 9.45
C ALA A 119 4.36 2.90 9.49
N ASP A 120 3.45 2.28 10.26
CA ASP A 120 2.04 2.67 10.39
C ASP A 120 1.27 2.75 9.06
N ILE A 121 1.61 1.90 8.09
CA ILE A 121 0.83 1.75 6.86
C ILE A 121 -0.56 1.20 7.21
N GLU A 122 -1.60 1.85 6.68
CA GLU A 122 -3.00 1.59 7.05
C GLU A 122 -3.55 0.34 6.37
N ALA A 123 -3.20 0.12 5.10
CA ALA A 123 -3.69 -1.02 4.35
C ALA A 123 -2.79 -1.43 3.18
N MET A 124 -2.99 -2.68 2.77
CA MET A 124 -2.37 -3.31 1.61
C MET A 124 -3.45 -3.66 0.58
N LEU A 125 -3.23 -3.26 -0.66
CA LEU A 125 -4.02 -3.63 -1.83
C LEU A 125 -3.13 -4.41 -2.80
N VAL A 126 -3.63 -5.50 -3.35
CA VAL A 126 -2.83 -6.44 -4.14
C VAL A 126 -3.39 -6.71 -5.53
N GLY A 127 -2.49 -6.84 -6.49
CA GLY A 127 -2.79 -7.23 -7.86
C GLY A 127 -3.52 -6.15 -8.68
N PRO A 128 -3.89 -6.47 -9.92
CA PRO A 128 -4.40 -5.49 -10.90
C PRO A 128 -5.76 -4.87 -10.52
N GLN A 129 -6.53 -5.57 -9.67
CA GLN A 129 -7.83 -5.09 -9.20
C GLN A 129 -7.72 -4.30 -7.88
N ALA A 130 -6.51 -4.08 -7.37
CA ALA A 130 -6.26 -3.49 -6.05
C ALA A 130 -7.11 -4.18 -4.97
N SER A 131 -7.10 -5.51 -4.96
CA SER A 131 -7.90 -6.30 -4.03
C SER A 131 -7.41 -6.07 -2.60
N PRO A 132 -8.29 -5.80 -1.62
CA PRO A 132 -7.87 -5.63 -0.24
C PRO A 132 -7.18 -6.88 0.32
N SER A 133 -5.98 -6.68 0.89
CA SER A 133 -5.20 -7.71 1.60
C SER A 133 -5.12 -7.45 3.11
N GLY A 134 -5.82 -6.40 3.59
CA GLY A 134 -5.91 -6.03 4.99
C GLY A 134 -4.76 -5.12 5.46
N ARG A 135 -4.67 -4.92 6.78
CA ARG A 135 -3.62 -4.14 7.40
C ARG A 135 -2.33 -4.97 7.52
N PRO A 136 -1.14 -4.38 7.36
CA PRO A 136 0.11 -5.09 7.62
C PRO A 136 0.18 -5.63 9.04
N ARG A 137 0.75 -6.83 9.21
CA ARG A 137 0.86 -7.51 10.50
C ARG A 137 2.27 -7.42 11.07
N ARG A 138 2.36 -7.22 12.38
CA ARG A 138 3.56 -7.49 13.17
C ARG A 138 3.55 -8.99 13.50
N TRP A 139 4.65 -9.68 13.19
CA TRP A 139 4.80 -11.12 13.39
C TRP A 139 5.65 -11.40 14.62
#